data_AF-A0A7W4QE69-F1
#
_entry.id   AF-A0A7W4QE69-F1
#
_cell.length_a   1.000
_cell.length_b   1.000
_cell.length_c   1.000
_cell.angle_alpha   90.00
_cell.angle_beta   90.00
_cell.angle_gamma   90.00
#
_symmetry.space_group_name_H-M   'P 1'
#
loop_
_entity.id
_entity.type
_entity.pdbx_description
1 polymer ?
#
loop_
_entity_poly.entity_id
_entity_poly.type
_entity_poly.pdbx_seq_one_letter_code
_entity_poly.pdbx_strand_id
1 'polypeptide(L)'
;MLSSHNIELNRKYLIEHGQSELIGIIKHELCHYHLHLEGKGYKHRDKDFRDLLQKVGAPRFCTPLQTKKTQKKTYMYRCAACGQQYIKKRAMNPERYACGKCRGKIKRIF
;
A
#
# COMPACT_ATOMS: atom_id res chain seq x y z
N MET A 1 -12.98 8.83 -8.49
CA MET A 1 -12.91 9.16 -9.92
C MET A 1 -14.27 9.55 -10.54
N LEU A 2 -15.35 8.81 -10.33
CA LEU A 2 -16.57 8.84 -11.17
C LEU A 2 -17.62 9.92 -10.81
N SER A 3 -17.20 11.05 -10.26
CA SER A 3 -18.09 12.23 -10.07
C SER A 3 -17.40 13.53 -10.48
N SER A 4 -16.07 13.58 -10.42
CA SER A 4 -15.31 14.82 -10.66
C SER A 4 -14.49 14.81 -11.95
N HIS A 5 -14.51 13.73 -12.75
CA HIS A 5 -13.73 13.59 -14.00
C HIS A 5 -12.21 13.85 -13.84
N ASN A 6 -11.69 13.82 -12.62
CA ASN A 6 -10.28 14.09 -12.33
C ASN A 6 -9.42 12.84 -12.52
N ILE A 7 -8.27 13.02 -13.18
CA ILE A 7 -7.20 12.02 -13.28
C ILE A 7 -6.15 12.34 -12.21
N GLU A 8 -5.94 11.43 -11.27
CA GLU A 8 -4.98 11.58 -10.18
C GLU A 8 -3.66 10.90 -10.52
N LEU A 9 -2.57 11.66 -10.53
CA LEU A 9 -1.22 11.15 -10.83
C LEU A 9 -0.30 11.41 -9.64
N ASN A 10 0.52 10.41 -9.30
CA ASN A 10 1.49 10.54 -8.23
C ASN A 10 2.88 10.92 -8.79
N ARG A 11 3.32 12.15 -8.51
CA ARG A 11 4.62 12.70 -8.93
C ARG A 11 5.82 11.83 -8.52
N LYS A 12 5.70 10.98 -7.50
CA LYS A 12 6.79 10.06 -7.10
C LYS A 12 7.19 9.10 -8.22
N TYR A 13 6.26 8.68 -9.08
CA TYR A 13 6.60 7.83 -10.22
C TYR A 13 7.54 8.52 -11.21
N LEU A 14 7.34 9.83 -11.45
CA LEU A 14 8.25 10.61 -12.28
C LEU A 14 9.65 10.68 -11.66
N ILE A 15 9.71 10.86 -10.33
CA ILE A 15 10.98 11.01 -9.60
C ILE A 15 11.74 9.69 -9.53
N GLU A 16 11.06 8.58 -9.25
CA GLU A 16 11.69 7.27 -8.99
C GLU A 16 11.91 6.45 -10.27
N HIS A 17 10.99 6.52 -11.22
CA HIS A 17 10.96 5.63 -12.39
C HIS A 17 11.00 6.40 -13.74
N GLY A 18 10.98 7.73 -13.69
CA GLY A 18 11.17 8.59 -14.86
C GLY A 18 9.91 8.85 -15.69
N GLN A 19 10.11 9.56 -16.80
CA GLN A 19 9.03 10.07 -17.64
C GLN A 19 8.26 8.96 -18.36
N SER A 20 8.94 7.91 -18.82
CA SER A 20 8.30 6.79 -19.51
C SER A 20 7.28 6.06 -18.64
N GLU A 21 7.60 5.86 -17.35
CA GLU A 21 6.66 5.28 -16.38
C GLU A 21 5.44 6.20 -16.20
N LEU A 22 5.67 7.50 -16.02
CA LEU A 22 4.57 8.47 -15.88
C LEU A 22 3.65 8.48 -17.11
N ILE A 23 4.21 8.42 -18.32
CA ILE A 23 3.43 8.31 -19.57
C ILE A 23 2.60 7.04 -19.57
N GLY A 24 3.15 5.92 -19.13
CA GLY A 24 2.42 4.65 -18.99
C GLY A 24 1.21 4.78 -18.06
N ILE A 25 1.40 5.42 -16.90
CA ILE A 25 0.33 5.68 -15.91
C ILE A 25 -0.74 6.59 -16.51
N ILE A 26 -0.34 7.67 -17.19
CA ILE A 26 -1.29 8.59 -17.84
C ILE A 26 -2.15 7.85 -18.85
N LYS A 27 -1.55 7.02 -19.71
CA LYS A 27 -2.31 6.23 -20.69
C LYS A 27 -3.27 5.25 -20.01
N HIS A 28 -2.85 4.63 -18.91
CA HIS A 28 -3.69 3.72 -18.12
C HIS A 28 -4.94 4.43 -17.57
N GLU A 29 -4.76 5.57 -16.90
CA GLU A 29 -5.88 6.34 -16.35
C GLU A 29 -6.80 6.89 -17.46
N LEU A 30 -6.24 7.27 -18.62
CA LEU A 30 -7.03 7.68 -19.78
C LEU A 30 -7.87 6.52 -20.36
N CYS A 31 -7.39 5.28 -20.29
CA CYS A 31 -8.20 4.12 -20.70
C CYS A 31 -9.41 3.94 -19.78
N HIS A 32 -9.21 4.08 -18.46
CA HIS A 32 -10.31 4.08 -17.49
C HIS A 32 -11.32 5.17 -17.81
N TYR A 33 -10.82 6.38 -18.05
CA TYR A 33 -11.64 7.54 -18.33
C TYR A 33 -12.44 7.41 -19.63
N HIS A 34 -11.79 7.00 -20.72
CA HIS A 34 -12.43 6.82 -22.02
C HIS A 34 -13.57 5.81 -21.98
N LEU A 35 -13.33 4.61 -21.43
CA LEU A 35 -14.34 3.57 -21.36
C LEU A 35 -15.47 3.94 -20.40
N HIS A 36 -15.19 4.72 -19.35
CA HIS A 36 -16.23 5.26 -18.50
C HIS A 36 -17.17 6.21 -19.27
N LEU A 37 -16.62 7.14 -20.07
CA LEU A 37 -17.41 8.04 -20.91
C LEU A 37 -18.26 7.28 -21.93
N GLU A 38 -17.74 6.18 -22.48
CA GLU A 38 -18.46 5.33 -23.42
C GLU A 38 -19.47 4.37 -22.76
N GLY A 39 -19.55 4.33 -21.43
CA GLY A 39 -20.41 3.39 -20.70
C GLY A 39 -19.99 1.92 -20.83
N LYS A 40 -18.74 1.65 -21.22
CA LYS A 40 -18.16 0.31 -21.40
C LYS A 40 -17.51 -0.22 -20.12
N GLY A 41 -17.03 -1.46 -20.17
CA GLY A 41 -16.31 -2.08 -19.07
C GLY A 41 -14.94 -1.44 -18.82
N TYR A 42 -14.87 -0.47 -17.89
CA TYR A 42 -13.66 0.28 -17.57
C TYR A 42 -12.82 -0.31 -16.43
N LYS A 43 -13.23 -1.39 -15.75
CA LYS A 43 -12.48 -1.93 -14.61
C LYS A 43 -11.39 -2.90 -15.08
N HIS A 44 -10.35 -3.11 -14.26
CA HIS A 44 -9.22 -4.01 -14.58
C HIS A 44 -9.60 -5.45 -14.95
N ARG A 45 -10.79 -5.93 -14.54
CA ARG A 45 -11.31 -7.27 -14.87
C ARG A 45 -12.03 -7.32 -16.21
N ASP A 46 -12.49 -6.17 -16.70
CA ASP A 46 -13.36 -6.09 -17.86
C ASP A 46 -12.55 -6.35 -19.13
N LYS A 47 -13.22 -6.89 -20.16
CA LYS A 47 -12.57 -7.23 -21.43
C LYS A 47 -12.20 -5.96 -22.20
N ASP A 48 -13.13 -5.01 -22.31
CA ASP A 48 -12.93 -3.75 -23.04
C ASP A 48 -11.69 -2.99 -22.54
N PHE A 49 -11.49 -2.95 -21.23
CA PHE A 49 -10.30 -2.33 -20.64
C PHE A 49 -9.00 -3.03 -21.03
N ARG A 50 -8.96 -4.37 -20.99
CA ARG A 50 -7.77 -5.15 -21.38
C ARG A 50 -7.45 -4.99 -22.86
N ASP A 51 -8.47 -5.02 -23.71
CA ASP A 51 -8.33 -4.87 -25.15
C ASP A 51 -7.83 -3.44 -25.49
N LEU A 52 -8.37 -2.42 -24.83
CA LEU A 52 -7.93 -1.03 -25.03
C LEU A 52 -6.49 -0.81 -24.57
N LEU A 53 -6.09 -1.32 -23.40
CA LEU A 53 -4.71 -1.23 -22.91
C LEU A 53 -3.71 -1.80 -23.94
N GLN A 54 -4.02 -2.97 -24.50
CA GLN A 54 -3.18 -3.60 -25.53
C GLN A 54 -3.11 -2.73 -26.79
N LYS A 55 -4.24 -2.19 -27.23
CA LYS A 55 -4.33 -1.34 -28.44
C LYS A 55 -3.49 -0.07 -28.33
N VAL A 56 -3.44 0.57 -27.15
CA VAL A 56 -2.72 1.84 -26.95
C VAL A 56 -1.30 1.67 -26.38
N GLY A 57 -0.88 0.41 -26.15
CA GLY A 57 0.40 0.07 -25.55
C GLY A 57 0.55 0.63 -24.13
N ALA A 58 -0.51 0.60 -23.34
CA ALA A 58 -0.49 1.04 -21.95
C ALA A 58 -0.23 -0.15 -21.00
N PRO A 59 0.59 0.05 -19.95
CA PRO A 59 0.81 -1.00 -18.98
C PRO A 59 -0.46 -1.26 -18.16
N ARG A 60 -0.68 -2.54 -17.82
CA ARG A 60 -1.76 -2.91 -16.89
C ARG A 60 -1.42 -2.57 -15.45
N PHE A 61 -0.14 -2.61 -15.10
CA PHE A 61 0.36 -2.37 -13.76
C PHE A 61 1.58 -1.45 -13.81
N CYS A 62 1.73 -0.59 -12.80
CA CYS A 62 2.87 0.29 -12.66
C CYS A 62 3.99 -0.40 -11.87
N THR A 63 5.21 0.09 -12.06
CA THR A 63 6.38 -0.35 -11.29
C THR A 63 6.22 0.11 -9.83
N PRO A 64 6.25 -0.78 -8.83
CA PRO A 64 6.06 -0.38 -7.43
C PRO A 64 7.04 0.73 -7.01
N LEU A 65 6.53 1.79 -6.37
CA LEU A 65 7.40 2.80 -5.75
C LEU A 65 8.27 2.15 -4.68
N GLN A 66 9.51 2.60 -4.56
CA GLN A 66 10.39 2.17 -3.49
C GLN A 66 9.85 2.72 -2.18
N THR A 67 9.19 1.84 -1.42
CA THR A 67 8.87 2.17 -0.04
C THR A 67 10.20 2.36 0.68
N LYS A 68 10.50 3.60 1.14
CA LYS A 68 11.54 3.79 2.15
C LYS A 68 11.23 2.76 3.24
N LYS A 69 12.14 1.83 3.49
CA LYS A 69 12.04 0.90 4.62
C LYS A 69 12.00 1.77 5.86
N THR A 70 10.82 2.23 6.26
CA THR A 70 10.60 2.71 7.61
C THR A 70 11.03 1.53 8.46
N GLN A 71 12.13 1.70 9.19
CA GLN A 71 12.55 0.74 10.19
C GLN A 71 11.29 0.46 11.01
N LYS A 72 10.69 -0.72 10.82
CA LYS A 72 9.42 -1.04 11.46
C LYS A 72 9.72 -0.97 12.94
N LYS A 73 9.19 0.05 13.63
CA LYS A 73 9.42 0.24 15.06
C LYS A 73 9.01 -1.05 15.76
N THR A 74 10.00 -1.79 16.24
CA THR A 74 9.79 -2.99 17.05
C THR A 74 9.79 -2.58 18.50
N TYR A 75 8.73 -2.93 19.20
CA TYR A 75 8.61 -2.70 20.64
C TYR A 75 8.97 -3.99 21.35
N MET A 76 9.82 -3.90 22.36
CA MET A 76 10.20 -5.04 23.17
C MET A 76 9.63 -4.89 24.58
N TYR A 77 8.99 -5.95 25.05
CA TYR A 77 8.45 -6.04 26.40
C TYR A 77 9.07 -7.22 27.14
N ARG A 78 9.13 -7.13 28.47
CA ARG A 78 9.62 -8.19 29.34
C ARG A 78 8.72 -8.35 30.55
N CYS A 79 8.45 -9.60 30.93
CA CYS A 79 7.81 -9.89 32.21
C CYS A 79 8.78 -9.60 33.37
N ALA A 80 8.32 -8.86 34.37
CA ALA A 80 9.13 -8.53 35.54
C ALA A 80 9.39 -9.72 36.48
N ALA A 81 8.58 -10.77 36.41
CA ALA A 81 8.68 -11.93 37.31
C ALA A 81 9.48 -13.10 36.73
N CYS A 82 9.24 -13.47 35.45
CA CYS A 82 9.91 -14.61 34.82
C CYS A 82 10.85 -14.24 33.66
N GLY A 83 11.01 -12.95 33.36
CA GLY A 83 11.91 -12.49 32.30
C GLY A 83 11.44 -12.76 30.86
N GLN A 84 10.27 -13.40 30.65
CA GLN A 84 9.74 -13.69 29.32
C GLN A 84 9.65 -12.43 28.45
N GLN A 85 10.23 -12.49 27.25
CA GLN A 85 10.24 -11.40 26.30
C GLN A 85 9.12 -11.51 25.26
N TYR A 86 8.63 -10.35 24.81
CA TYR A 86 7.63 -10.21 23.75
C TYR A 86 8.06 -9.11 22.78
N ILE A 87 8.27 -9.47 21.51
CA ILE A 87 8.61 -8.52 20.44
C ILE A 87 7.34 -8.25 19.63
N LYS A 88 6.94 -6.98 19.51
CA LYS A 88 5.73 -6.57 18.78
C LYS A 88 5.99 -5.50 17.74
N LYS A 89 5.25 -5.58 16.63
CA LYS A 89 5.25 -4.55 15.55
C LYS A 89 4.40 -3.32 15.89
N ARG A 90 3.65 -3.35 16.99
CA ARG A 90 2.79 -2.26 17.50
C ARG A 90 2.97 -2.15 19.01
N ALA A 91 2.88 -0.93 19.53
CA ALA A 91 2.91 -0.70 20.97
C ALA A 91 1.70 -1.36 21.64
N MET A 92 1.96 -2.08 22.72
CA MET A 92 0.99 -2.63 23.66
C MET A 92 0.99 -1.79 24.94
N ASN A 93 -0.19 -1.56 25.53
CA ASN A 93 -0.31 -0.98 26.87
C ASN A 93 0.01 -2.05 27.93
N PRO A 94 1.13 -2.00 28.67
CA PRO A 94 1.50 -3.05 29.63
C PRO A 94 0.54 -3.20 30.82
N GLU A 95 -0.29 -2.20 31.11
CA GLU A 95 -1.26 -2.26 32.23
C GLU A 95 -2.44 -3.17 31.93
N ARG A 96 -2.76 -3.35 30.64
CA ARG A 96 -3.89 -4.19 30.18
C ARG A 96 -3.52 -5.66 30.00
N TYR A 97 -2.24 -6.03 30.14
CA TYR A 97 -1.75 -7.37 29.82
C TYR A 97 -0.85 -7.94 30.91
N ALA A 98 -0.96 -9.26 31.10
CA ALA A 98 -0.13 -10.03 32.00
C ALA A 98 0.71 -11.06 31.22
N CYS A 99 1.79 -11.54 31.84
CA CYS A 99 2.62 -12.58 31.25
C CYS A 99 1.83 -13.87 31.02
N GLY A 100 1.89 -14.42 29.80
CA GLY A 100 1.21 -15.69 29.48
C GLY A 100 1.78 -16.92 30.21
N LYS A 101 3.01 -16.82 30.75
CA LYS A 101 3.66 -17.92 31.50
C LYS A 101 3.36 -17.88 33.00
N CYS A 102 3.56 -16.73 33.63
CA CYS A 102 3.50 -16.62 35.10
C CYS A 102 2.46 -15.60 35.61
N ARG A 103 1.67 -15.00 34.72
CA ARG A 103 0.72 -13.91 35.02
C ARG A 103 1.32 -12.65 35.68
N GLY A 104 2.65 -12.54 35.74
CA GLY A 104 3.35 -11.37 36.27
C GLY A 104 3.25 -10.14 35.34
N LYS A 105 3.45 -8.95 35.93
CA LYS A 105 3.41 -7.66 35.22
C LYS A 105 4.41 -7.60 34.06
N ILE A 106 3.99 -6.98 32.95
CA ILE A 106 4.83 -6.75 31.77
C ILE A 106 5.34 -5.30 31.80
N LYS A 107 6.60 -5.07 31.41
CA LYS A 107 7.18 -3.74 31.25
C LYS A 107 7.74 -3.58 29.83
N ARG A 108 7.61 -2.37 29.26
CA ARG A 108 8.29 -2.02 28.00
C ARG A 108 9.77 -1.79 28.28
N ILE A 109 10.63 -2.30 27.41
CA ILE A 109 12.08 -2.08 27.45
C ILE A 109 12.46 -0.96 26.47
N PHE A 110 11.97 -1.02 25.23
CA PHE A 110 12.05 0.07 24.23
C PHE A 110 10.88 -0.01 23.25
#